data_AF-A0A3T1RKE8-F1
#
_entry.id   AF-A0A3T1RKE8-F1
#
_cell.length_a   1.000
_cell.length_b   1.000
_cell.length_c   1.000
_cell.angle_alpha   90.00
_cell.angle_beta   90.00
_cell.angle_gamma   90.00
#
_symmetry.space_group_name_H-M   'P 1'
#
loop_
_entity.id
_entity.type
_entity.pdbx_description
1 polymer ?
#
loop_
_entity_poly.entity_id
_entity_poly.type
_entity_poly.pdbx_seq_one_letter_code
_entity_poly.pdbx_strand_id
1 'polypeptide(L)'
;MVKLYINNITQNAFSNADGDVVRVEIKKALSAGTKIEVSFNGFTSVNSSFVNSALIKLLNDYSFDFIKSNLTFIDTTKQINHMINSRFKFEVDKLKMMV
;
A
#
# COMPACT_ATOMS: atom_id res chain seq x y z
N MET A 1 6.88 14.60 -7.41
CA MET A 1 5.89 13.77 -6.68
C MET A 1 4.95 13.19 -7.72
N VAL A 2 4.62 11.90 -7.64
CA VAL A 2 3.76 11.21 -8.61
C VAL A 2 2.50 10.74 -7.90
N LYS A 3 1.34 10.88 -8.54
CA LYS A 3 0.07 10.36 -8.04
C LYS A 3 -0.32 9.11 -8.82
N LEU A 4 -0.47 8.00 -8.11
CA LEU A 4 -0.99 6.74 -8.64
C LEU A 4 -2.46 6.61 -8.23
N TYR A 5 -3.31 6.30 -9.19
CA TYR A 5 -4.73 6.06 -8.93
C TYR A 5 -5.00 4.57 -9.05
N ILE A 6 -5.48 3.93 -7.98
CA ILE A 6 -5.70 2.48 -7.98
C ILE A 6 -6.73 2.08 -9.04
N ASN A 7 -7.74 2.92 -9.28
CA ASN A 7 -8.79 2.67 -10.29
C ASN A 7 -8.28 2.71 -11.74
N ASN A 8 -7.08 3.24 -11.98
CA ASN A 8 -6.41 3.18 -13.28
C ASN A 8 -5.53 1.92 -13.43
N ILE A 9 -5.26 1.20 -12.34
CA ILE A 9 -4.39 0.01 -12.31
C ILE A 9 -5.23 -1.27 -12.24
N THR A 10 -6.28 -1.26 -11.42
CA THR A 10 -7.19 -2.39 -11.26
C THR A 10 -8.62 -1.90 -11.02
N GLN A 11 -9.59 -2.71 -11.45
CA GLN A 11 -11.02 -2.45 -11.25
C GLN A 11 -11.47 -2.83 -9.83
N ASN A 12 -10.72 -3.69 -9.13
CA ASN A 12 -11.10 -4.24 -7.82
C ASN A 12 -9.97 -4.10 -6.80
N ALA A 13 -10.33 -4.12 -5.51
CA ALA A 13 -9.36 -4.09 -4.41
C ALA A 13 -9.64 -5.21 -3.39
N PHE A 14 -9.92 -6.42 -3.90
CA PHE A 14 -10.47 -7.53 -3.10
C PHE A 14 -9.61 -8.79 -3.06
N SER A 15 -8.65 -8.93 -3.98
CA SER A 15 -7.81 -10.13 -4.10
C SER A 15 -6.32 -9.83 -3.97
N ASN A 16 -5.53 -10.90 -3.80
CA ASN A 16 -4.08 -10.80 -3.87
C ASN A 16 -3.60 -10.35 -5.26
N ALA A 17 -4.25 -10.83 -6.33
CA ALA A 17 -3.90 -10.47 -7.70
C ALA A 17 -4.08 -8.97 -7.96
N ASP A 18 -5.20 -8.41 -7.51
CA ASP A 18 -5.44 -6.96 -7.55
C ASP A 18 -4.34 -6.18 -6.81
N GLY A 19 -3.90 -6.70 -5.65
CA GLY A 19 -2.88 -6.05 -4.86
C GLY A 19 -1.49 -6.15 -5.48
N ASP A 20 -1.15 -7.29 -6.07
CA ASP A 20 0.16 -7.51 -6.67
C ASP A 20 0.39 -6.59 -7.89
N VAL A 21 -0.62 -6.31 -8.71
CA VAL A 21 -0.48 -5.34 -9.83
C VAL A 21 -0.26 -3.91 -9.32
N VAL A 22 -0.94 -3.51 -8.24
CA VAL A 22 -0.72 -2.19 -7.61
C VAL A 22 0.68 -2.09 -7.00
N ARG A 23 1.16 -3.15 -6.35
CA ARG A 23 2.51 -3.19 -5.77
C ARG A 23 3.59 -3.00 -6.84
N VAL A 24 3.42 -3.61 -8.02
CA VAL A 24 4.37 -3.46 -9.13
C VAL A 24 4.51 -2.00 -9.54
N GLU A 25 3.40 -1.28 -9.70
CA GLU A 25 3.42 0.14 -10.08
C GLU A 25 4.00 1.03 -8.97
N ILE A 26 3.67 0.75 -7.70
CA ILE A 26 4.30 1.43 -6.56
C ILE A 26 5.83 1.22 -6.57
N LYS A 27 6.30 -0.02 -6.75
CA LYS A 27 7.74 -0.33 -6.78
C LYS A 27 8.46 0.38 -7.93
N LYS A 28 7.85 0.40 -9.13
CA LYS A 28 8.41 1.15 -10.28
C LYS A 28 8.60 2.61 -9.92
N ALA A 29 7.58 3.27 -9.38
CA ALA A 29 7.66 4.66 -8.99
C ALA A 29 8.64 4.93 -7.83
N LEU A 30 8.73 4.03 -6.84
CA LEU A 30 9.66 4.17 -5.71
C LEU A 30 11.12 4.05 -6.18
N SER A 31 11.39 3.13 -7.11
CA SER A 31 12.73 2.93 -7.67
C SER A 31 13.25 4.14 -8.46
N ALA A 32 12.35 4.99 -8.96
CA ALA A 32 12.70 6.25 -9.61
C ALA A 32 13.05 7.39 -8.61
N GLY A 33 13.13 7.09 -7.31
CA GLY A 33 13.49 8.08 -6.27
C GLY A 33 12.43 9.16 -6.02
N THR A 34 11.19 8.94 -6.49
CA THR A 34 10.13 9.94 -6.41
C THR A 34 9.15 9.61 -5.28
N LYS A 35 8.77 10.62 -4.48
CA LYS A 35 7.67 10.50 -3.52
C LYS A 35 6.35 10.25 -4.23
N ILE A 36 5.53 9.36 -3.68
CA ILE A 36 4.31 8.86 -4.30
C ILE A 36 3.10 9.13 -3.41
N GLU A 37 2.02 9.58 -4.02
CA GLU A 37 0.69 9.51 -3.44
C GLU A 37 -0.12 8.41 -4.12
N VAL A 38 -0.69 7.49 -3.34
CA VAL A 38 -1.57 6.42 -3.84
C VAL A 38 -2.99 6.77 -3.46
N SER A 39 -3.81 7.04 -4.48
CA SER A 39 -5.21 7.40 -4.37
C SER A 39 -6.11 6.18 -4.40
N PHE A 40 -6.95 6.08 -3.37
CA PHE A 40 -8.05 5.11 -3.26
C PHE A 40 -9.38 5.68 -3.80
N ASN A 41 -9.34 6.77 -4.58
CA ASN A 41 -10.54 7.34 -5.19
C ASN A 41 -11.30 6.27 -5.98
N GLY A 42 -12.63 6.22 -5.79
CA GLY A 42 -13.49 5.22 -6.40
C GLY A 42 -13.67 3.93 -5.59
N PHE A 43 -12.89 3.72 -4.52
CA PHE A 43 -13.04 2.56 -3.64
C PHE A 43 -13.67 2.95 -2.30
N THR A 44 -14.72 2.23 -1.92
CA THR A 44 -15.38 2.41 -0.60
C THR A 44 -14.80 1.47 0.46
N SER A 45 -14.32 0.30 0.06
CA SER A 45 -13.72 -0.72 0.91
C SER A 45 -12.60 -1.48 0.19
N VAL A 46 -11.77 -2.17 0.95
CA VAL A 46 -10.70 -3.06 0.47
C VAL A 46 -10.63 -4.31 1.35
N ASN A 47 -10.18 -5.44 0.79
CA ASN A 47 -9.93 -6.64 1.58
C ASN A 47 -8.49 -6.69 2.12
N SER A 48 -8.30 -7.45 3.19
CA SER A 48 -6.98 -7.67 3.78
C SER A 48 -6.00 -8.38 2.83
N SER A 49 -6.48 -9.27 1.96
CA SER A 49 -5.70 -9.93 0.90
C SER A 49 -5.07 -8.92 -0.07
N PHE A 50 -5.86 -7.94 -0.50
CA PHE A 50 -5.41 -6.82 -1.33
C PHE A 50 -4.37 -5.99 -0.60
N VAL A 51 -4.68 -5.50 0.61
CA VAL A 51 -3.76 -4.66 1.40
C VAL A 51 -2.44 -5.37 1.69
N ASN A 52 -2.49 -6.65 2.05
CA ASN A 52 -1.30 -7.44 2.30
C ASN A 52 -0.41 -7.53 1.05
N SER A 53 -1.01 -7.74 -0.12
CA SER A 53 -0.26 -7.93 -1.37
C SER A 53 0.24 -6.61 -1.98
N ALA A 54 -0.59 -5.56 -1.91
CA ALA A 54 -0.26 -4.23 -2.42
C ALA A 54 0.77 -3.50 -1.57
N LEU A 55 0.58 -3.53 -0.24
CA LEU A 55 1.25 -2.61 0.68
C LEU A 55 2.19 -3.33 1.65
N ILE A 56 1.74 -4.39 2.31
CA ILE A 56 2.55 -5.04 3.36
C ILE A 56 3.75 -5.78 2.77
N LYS A 57 3.59 -6.44 1.62
CA LYS A 57 4.71 -7.06 0.89
C LYS A 57 5.80 -6.05 0.47
N LEU A 58 5.56 -4.73 0.49
CA LEU A 58 6.63 -3.74 0.27
C LEU A 58 7.69 -3.79 1.39
N LEU A 59 7.34 -4.25 2.60
CA LEU A 59 8.27 -4.41 3.71
C LEU A 59 9.34 -5.49 3.45
N ASN A 60 9.14 -6.34 2.45
CA ASN A 60 10.15 -7.31 2.02
C ASN A 60 11.29 -6.64 1.23
N ASP A 61 11.02 -5.47 0.65
CA ASP A 61 11.94 -4.75 -0.24
C ASP A 61 12.46 -3.44 0.39
N TYR A 62 11.67 -2.82 1.28
CA TYR A 62 11.95 -1.52 1.86
C TYR A 62 11.71 -1.50 3.37
N SER A 63 12.46 -0.66 4.10
CA SER A 63 12.19 -0.43 5.51
C SER A 63 10.85 0.31 5.71
N PHE A 64 10.23 0.12 6.88
CA PHE A 64 9.02 0.85 7.23
C PHE A 64 9.21 2.37 7.17
N ASP A 65 10.36 2.87 7.64
CA ASP A 65 10.67 4.31 7.60
C ASP A 65 10.78 4.82 6.17
N PHE A 66 11.40 4.05 5.26
CA PHE A 66 11.45 4.41 3.85
C PHE A 66 10.04 4.52 3.25
N ILE A 67 9.18 3.53 3.50
CA ILE A 67 7.78 3.55 3.03
C ILE A 67 7.06 4.77 3.60
N LYS A 68 7.14 5.01 4.90
CA LYS A 68 6.47 6.13 5.58
C LYS A 68 6.93 7.49 5.07
N SER A 69 8.20 7.65 4.69
CA SER A 69 8.75 8.91 4.16
C SER A 69 8.49 9.15 2.68
N ASN A 70 8.20 8.11 1.90
CA ASN A 70 8.10 8.18 0.44
C ASN A 70 6.72 7.81 -0.13
N LEU A 71 5.83 7.24 0.66
CA LEU A 71 4.51 6.79 0.25
C LEU A 71 3.41 7.39 1.14
N THR A 72 2.48 8.10 0.52
CA THR A 72 1.29 8.66 1.18
C THR A 72 0.03 8.03 0.60
N PHE A 73 -0.92 7.64 1.44
CA PHE A 73 -2.24 7.16 1.00
C PHE A 73 -3.24 8.32 1.07
N ILE A 74 -3.94 8.57 -0.04
CA ILE A 74 -4.91 9.66 -0.17
C ILE A 74 -6.24 9.13 -0.71
N ASP A 75 -7.29 9.95 -0.58
CA ASP A 75 -8.66 9.60 -1.01
C ASP A 75 -9.18 8.30 -0.36
N THR A 76 -8.72 7.97 0.85
CA THR A 76 -9.14 6.79 1.61
C THR A 76 -10.41 7.06 2.41
N THR A 77 -11.31 6.09 2.50
CA THR A 77 -12.36 6.09 3.53
C THR A 77 -11.76 5.80 4.91
N LYS A 78 -12.50 6.09 5.99
CA LYS A 78 -12.08 5.75 7.37
C LYS A 78 -11.78 4.25 7.52
N GLN A 79 -12.59 3.39 6.88
CA GLN A 79 -12.42 1.94 6.91
C GLN A 79 -11.13 1.51 6.19
N ILE A 80 -10.87 2.06 5.00
CA ILE A 80 -9.64 1.77 4.24
C ILE A 80 -8.41 2.23 5.03
N ASN A 81 -8.42 3.47 5.54
CA ASN A 81 -7.31 3.98 6.33
C ASN A 81 -7.06 3.13 7.59
N HIS A 82 -8.12 2.71 8.27
CA HIS A 82 -8.00 1.81 9.41
C HIS A 82 -7.38 0.46 9.01
N MET A 83 -7.85 -0.16 7.92
CA MET A 83 -7.28 -1.42 7.42
C MET A 83 -5.78 -1.30 7.13
N ILE A 84 -5.37 -0.25 6.40
CA ILE A 84 -3.95 -0.02 6.06
C ILE A 84 -3.11 0.11 7.33
N ASN A 85 -3.50 1.00 8.24
CA ASN A 85 -2.75 1.26 9.47
C ASN A 85 -2.67 0.02 10.37
N SER A 86 -3.77 -0.71 10.54
CA SER A 86 -3.82 -1.92 11.35
C SER A 86 -2.91 -3.01 10.80
N ARG A 87 -2.83 -3.18 9.46
CA ARG A 87 -1.94 -4.16 8.84
C ARG A 87 -0.46 -3.77 8.95
N PHE A 88 -0.12 -2.51 8.73
CA PHE A 88 1.27 -2.03 8.93
C PHE A 88 1.71 -2.16 10.39
N LYS A 89 0.86 -1.74 11.33
CA LYS A 89 1.15 -1.88 12.76
C LYS A 89 1.42 -3.34 13.13
N PHE A 90 0.55 -4.25 12.72
CA PHE A 90 0.72 -5.67 12.99
C PHE A 90 2.05 -6.22 12.45
N GLU A 91 2.39 -5.94 11.19
CA GLU A 91 3.60 -6.49 10.59
C GLU A 91 4.88 -5.87 11.19
N VAL A 92 4.88 -4.56 11.47
CA VAL A 92 6.02 -3.88 12.10
C VAL A 92 6.24 -4.37 13.54
N ASP A 93 5.17 -4.54 14.32
CA ASP A 93 5.27 -5.06 15.68
C ASP A 93 5.80 -6.51 15.66
N LYS A 94 5.33 -7.33 14.73
CA LYS A 94 5.83 -8.69 14.52
C LYS A 94 7.31 -8.72 14.15
N LEU A 95 7.75 -7.87 13.21
CA LEU A 95 9.16 -7.79 12.81
C LEU A 95 10.06 -7.41 14.00
N LYS A 96 9.62 -6.50 14.87
CA LYS A 96 10.38 -6.13 16.09
C LYS A 96 10.51 -7.25 17.11
N MET A 97 9.55 -8.18 17.18
CA MET A 97 9.60 -9.33 18.09
C MET A 97 10.54 -10.44 17.60
N MET A 98 10.99 -10.39 16.34
CA MET A 98 11.88 -11.39 15.73
C MET A 98 13.35 -10.98 15.73
N VAL A 99 13.68 -9.79 16.25
CA VAL A 99 15.03 -9.22 16.39
C VAL A 99 15.44 -9.25 17.86
#